data_AF-A0AAE2VBF9-F1
#
_entry.id   AF-A0AAE2VBF9-F1
#
_cell.length_a   1.000
_cell.length_b   1.000
_cell.length_c   1.000
_cell.angle_alpha   90.00
_cell.angle_beta   90.00
_cell.angle_gamma   90.00
#
_symmetry.space_group_name_H-M   'P 1'
#
loop_
_entity.id
_entity.type
_entity.pdbx_description
1 polymer ?
#
loop_
_entity_poly.entity_id
_entity_poly.type
_entity_poly.pdbx_seq_one_letter_code
_entity_poly.pdbx_strand_id
1 'polypeptide(L)'
;MLACQEKPQAKHEPAETQTGEATTAKAEWKTHRWSGYQVLRELPHDNQAYTQGLYLSNGHWMESTGGHGTSNVRRVEKETGRVLAKVDLDKKYFGEGITELNGKLYQLTWQSQQGFVYDSESLKPLGSFTYQGEGWGLTTDGQSLIMSDGTDRLRFLDPKTLRVQRVLPVSYGGKPVRMLNELEFIEGEIFANVWHTQQIVRINPTNGQVIGVIDLTGIYPDAGKRNPEFVLNGIAYDAACGDLFVTGKCWPKIYQIRLVKKR
;
A
#
# COMPACT_ATOMS: atom_id res chain seq x y z
N MET A 1 -17.29 -7.52 11.91
CA MET A 1 -17.70 -6.79 10.69
C MET A 1 -18.03 -5.37 11.11
N LEU A 2 -17.11 -4.43 10.92
CA LEU A 2 -17.44 -3.01 11.05
C LEU A 2 -18.13 -2.61 9.74
N ALA A 3 -19.39 -2.20 9.84
CA ALA A 3 -20.15 -1.70 8.70
C ALA A 3 -19.42 -0.50 8.08
N CYS A 4 -19.37 -0.43 6.74
CA CYS A 4 -18.95 0.78 6.04
C CYS A 4 -19.83 1.91 6.56
N GLN A 5 -19.25 2.90 7.24
CA GLN A 5 -20.02 3.99 7.83
C GLN A 5 -20.86 4.64 6.72
N GLU A 6 -22.18 4.64 6.90
CA GLU A 6 -23.11 5.22 5.95
C GLU A 6 -22.80 6.71 5.78
N LYS A 7 -22.83 7.16 4.52
CA LYS A 7 -22.80 8.59 4.18
C LYS A 7 -23.91 9.30 4.97
N PRO A 8 -23.67 10.48 5.57
CA PRO A 8 -24.76 11.23 6.18
C PRO A 8 -25.79 11.61 5.10
N GLN A 9 -26.99 11.04 5.21
CA GLN A 9 -28.13 11.38 4.38
C GLN A 9 -28.62 12.78 4.75
N ALA A 10 -28.67 13.67 3.77
CA ALA A 10 -29.50 14.87 3.84
C ALA A 10 -30.99 14.46 3.75
N LYS A 11 -31.84 15.11 4.55
CA LYS A 11 -33.26 14.76 4.75
C LYS A 11 -34.10 14.92 3.46
N HIS A 12 -34.87 13.87 3.18
CA HIS A 12 -36.17 13.74 2.49
C HIS A 12 -36.52 14.52 1.20
N GLU A 13 -36.77 13.77 0.12
CA GLU A 13 -38.00 13.78 -0.70
C GLU A 13 -38.16 12.40 -1.41
N PRO A 14 -39.37 11.97 -1.86
CA PRO A 14 -39.72 10.55 -1.94
C PRO A 14 -39.39 9.83 -3.26
N ALA A 15 -39.08 8.55 -3.06
CA ALA A 15 -39.02 7.39 -3.95
C ALA A 15 -39.42 7.53 -5.43
N GLU A 16 -38.43 7.31 -6.30
CA GLU A 16 -38.61 6.53 -7.53
C GLU A 16 -37.83 5.21 -7.41
N THR A 17 -38.50 4.14 -7.81
CA THR A 17 -38.04 2.76 -7.71
C THR A 17 -36.96 2.50 -8.78
N GLN A 18 -35.70 2.41 -8.37
CA GLN A 18 -34.65 1.79 -9.18
C GLN A 18 -34.11 0.55 -8.47
N THR A 19 -34.72 -0.58 -8.80
CA THR A 19 -34.20 -1.91 -8.51
C THR A 19 -33.05 -2.21 -9.49
N GLY A 20 -31.84 -2.40 -8.95
CA GLY A 20 -30.80 -3.21 -9.60
C GLY A 20 -29.56 -2.47 -10.12
N GLU A 21 -28.73 -1.89 -9.25
CA GLU A 21 -27.39 -1.40 -9.65
C GLU A 21 -26.32 -1.47 -8.54
N ALA A 22 -26.48 -2.33 -7.53
CA ALA A 22 -25.55 -2.37 -6.39
C ALA A 22 -24.31 -3.28 -6.58
N THR A 23 -24.11 -3.90 -7.75
CA THR A 23 -23.03 -4.90 -7.96
C THR A 23 -21.95 -4.50 -8.97
N THR A 24 -22.00 -3.30 -9.57
CA THR A 24 -21.07 -2.87 -10.63
C THR A 24 -20.07 -1.78 -10.22
N ALA A 25 -20.22 -1.15 -9.05
CA ALA A 25 -19.39 0.01 -8.66
C ALA A 25 -17.98 -0.34 -8.14
N LYS A 26 -17.74 -1.60 -7.71
CA LYS A 26 -16.41 -2.02 -7.26
C LYS A 26 -15.53 -2.30 -8.49
N ALA A 27 -14.46 -1.50 -8.62
CA ALA A 27 -13.43 -1.64 -9.65
C ALA A 27 -13.75 -1.09 -11.06
N GLU A 28 -14.60 -0.06 -11.18
CA GLU A 28 -14.82 0.68 -12.45
C GLU A 28 -13.52 1.16 -13.12
N TRP A 29 -12.51 1.47 -12.32
CA TRP A 29 -11.19 1.89 -12.78
C TRP A 29 -10.48 0.83 -13.61
N LYS A 30 -10.90 -0.45 -13.57
CA LYS A 30 -10.24 -1.54 -14.31
C LYS A 30 -10.12 -1.28 -15.80
N THR A 31 -11.06 -0.54 -16.39
CA THR A 31 -11.08 -0.20 -17.83
C THR A 31 -10.18 1.00 -18.19
N HIS A 32 -9.75 1.78 -17.20
CA HIS A 32 -8.99 3.01 -17.44
C HIS A 32 -7.48 2.75 -17.54
N ARG A 33 -6.92 2.91 -18.74
CA ARG A 33 -5.45 2.94 -18.90
C ARG A 33 -4.78 4.08 -18.14
N TRP A 34 -5.47 5.20 -18.00
CA TRP A 34 -5.02 6.37 -17.25
C TRP A 34 -6.13 6.84 -16.32
N SER A 35 -5.84 6.93 -15.03
CA SER A 35 -6.75 7.41 -14.01
C SER A 35 -6.18 8.67 -13.36
N GLY A 36 -7.04 9.65 -13.14
CA GLY A 36 -6.82 10.69 -12.14
C GLY A 36 -7.44 10.26 -10.82
N TYR A 37 -7.59 11.20 -9.91
CA TYR A 37 -8.18 10.96 -8.60
C TYR A 37 -9.12 12.09 -8.19
N GLN A 38 -10.04 11.75 -7.30
CA GLN A 38 -10.78 12.68 -6.47
C GLN A 38 -10.49 12.34 -5.01
N VAL A 39 -10.07 13.32 -4.21
CA VAL A 39 -9.96 13.15 -2.75
C VAL A 39 -11.37 13.15 -2.17
N LEU A 40 -11.70 12.09 -1.43
CA LEU A 40 -12.97 11.94 -0.73
C LEU A 40 -12.87 12.37 0.73
N ARG A 41 -11.78 12.00 1.40
CA ARG A 41 -11.50 12.30 2.80
C ARG A 41 -10.00 12.48 3.00
N GLU A 42 -9.65 13.34 3.95
CA GLU A 42 -8.30 13.47 4.48
C GLU A 42 -8.30 12.99 5.92
N LEU A 43 -7.44 12.02 6.22
CA LEU A 43 -7.26 11.43 7.55
C LEU A 43 -5.92 11.89 8.13
N PRO A 44 -5.82 12.10 9.45
CA PRO A 44 -4.55 12.47 10.08
C PRO A 44 -3.48 11.40 9.84
N HIS A 45 -2.25 11.85 9.59
CA HIS A 45 -1.07 11.00 9.53
C HIS A 45 0.08 11.65 10.29
N ASP A 46 0.91 10.82 10.92
CA ASP A 46 2.08 11.25 11.65
C ASP A 46 3.10 11.87 10.67
N ASN A 47 3.40 13.15 10.81
CA ASN A 47 4.32 13.84 9.90
C ASN A 47 5.81 13.53 10.18
N GLN A 48 6.11 12.67 11.16
CA GLN A 48 7.44 12.09 11.42
C GLN A 48 7.57 10.67 10.84
N ALA A 49 6.49 10.12 10.29
CA ALA A 49 6.40 8.80 9.67
C ALA A 49 7.14 8.74 8.33
N TYR A 50 8.33 8.15 8.27
CA TYR A 50 8.94 7.84 6.98
C TYR A 50 8.33 6.55 6.40
N THR A 51 7.09 6.62 5.90
CA THR A 51 6.29 5.46 5.46
C THR A 51 6.99 4.64 4.38
N GLN A 52 7.19 3.35 4.66
CA GLN A 52 7.79 2.37 3.73
C GLN A 52 6.89 1.15 3.45
N GLY A 53 5.83 0.95 4.22
CA GLY A 53 4.79 -0.02 3.93
C GLY A 53 3.51 0.35 4.66
N LEU A 54 2.36 0.19 4.00
CA LEU A 54 1.06 0.50 4.57
C LEU A 54 0.06 -0.57 4.12
N TYR A 55 -0.78 -1.05 5.02
CA TYR A 55 -1.98 -1.80 4.64
C TYR A 55 -3.08 -1.58 5.68
N LEU A 56 -4.32 -1.92 5.33
CA LEU A 56 -5.45 -1.85 6.23
C LEU A 56 -5.79 -3.25 6.77
N SER A 57 -5.86 -3.40 8.09
CA SER A 57 -6.28 -4.66 8.73
C SER A 57 -7.22 -4.38 9.89
N ASN A 58 -8.40 -5.01 9.85
CA ASN A 58 -9.44 -4.88 10.87
C ASN A 58 -9.76 -3.43 11.27
N GLY A 59 -9.85 -2.52 10.29
CA GLY A 59 -10.17 -1.10 10.52
C GLY A 59 -9.02 -0.25 11.08
N HIS A 60 -7.80 -0.79 11.15
CA HIS A 60 -6.61 -0.08 11.60
C HIS A 60 -5.58 0.01 10.48
N TRP A 61 -4.80 1.09 10.47
CA TRP A 61 -3.59 1.12 9.65
C TRP A 61 -2.53 0.23 10.29
N MET A 62 -1.91 -0.58 9.45
CA MET A 62 -0.66 -1.24 9.76
C MET A 62 0.40 -0.56 8.92
N GLU A 63 1.42 0.00 9.58
CA GLU A 63 2.43 0.81 8.92
C GLU A 63 3.84 0.39 9.33
N SER A 64 4.75 0.38 8.37
CA SER A 64 6.18 0.28 8.59
C SER A 64 6.83 1.61 8.28
N THR A 65 7.69 2.07 9.19
CA THR A 65 8.49 3.27 8.97
C THR A 65 9.95 2.91 8.74
N GLY A 66 10.57 3.65 7.82
CA GLY A 66 12.01 3.70 7.64
C GLY A 66 12.69 4.69 8.58
N GLY A 67 14.02 4.68 8.54
CA GLY A 67 14.89 5.62 9.25
C GLY A 67 15.92 4.91 10.13
N HIS A 68 17.16 5.41 10.09
CA HIS A 68 18.26 4.86 10.88
C HIS A 68 18.01 5.06 12.36
N GLY A 69 17.80 3.96 13.10
CA GLY A 69 17.50 4.00 14.53
C GLY A 69 16.07 4.37 14.90
N THR A 70 15.18 4.59 13.93
CA THR A 70 13.77 5.01 14.15
C THR A 70 12.75 4.09 13.49
N SER A 71 13.21 3.08 12.74
CA SER A 71 12.34 2.14 12.04
C SER A 71 11.47 1.33 13.01
N ASN A 72 10.19 1.19 12.71
CA ASN A 72 9.25 0.42 13.52
C ASN A 72 8.09 -0.13 12.67
N VAL A 73 7.42 -1.15 13.19
CA VAL A 73 6.09 -1.57 12.76
C VAL A 73 5.08 -1.03 13.76
N ARG A 74 3.97 -0.47 13.30
CA ARG A 74 2.94 0.08 14.17
C ARG A 74 1.53 -0.18 13.70
N ARG A 75 0.64 -0.31 14.67
CA ARG A 75 -0.81 -0.30 14.48
C ARG A 75 -1.34 1.09 14.85
N VAL A 76 -2.12 1.68 13.97
CA VAL A 76 -2.62 3.05 14.10
C VAL A 76 -4.14 3.08 13.93
N GLU A 77 -4.80 3.86 14.79
CA GLU A 77 -6.23 4.12 14.71
C GLU A 77 -6.57 4.92 13.45
N LYS A 78 -7.43 4.38 12.59
CA LYS A 78 -7.70 4.90 11.24
C LYS A 78 -8.12 6.37 11.21
N GLU A 79 -9.01 6.74 12.13
CA GLU A 79 -9.70 8.03 12.14
C GLU A 79 -8.87 9.16 12.77
N THR A 80 -7.99 8.84 13.72
CA THR A 80 -7.26 9.86 14.50
C THR A 80 -5.77 9.91 14.20
N GLY A 81 -5.20 8.87 13.60
CA GLY A 81 -3.75 8.72 13.43
C GLY A 81 -3.01 8.36 14.73
N ARG A 82 -3.73 8.02 15.79
CA ARG A 82 -3.12 7.64 17.08
C ARG A 82 -2.49 6.25 17.01
N VAL A 83 -1.21 6.16 17.36
CA VAL A 83 -0.50 4.87 17.46
C VAL A 83 -1.07 4.08 18.65
N LEU A 84 -1.55 2.87 18.39
CA LEU A 84 -2.13 1.95 19.37
C LEU A 84 -1.11 0.96 19.91
N ALA A 85 -0.22 0.49 19.05
CA ALA A 85 0.86 -0.42 19.38
C ALA A 85 2.01 -0.20 18.40
N LYS A 86 3.25 -0.43 18.83
CA LYS A 86 4.43 -0.40 17.97
C LYS A 86 5.49 -1.37 18.45
N VAL A 87 6.33 -1.81 17.51
CA VAL A 87 7.53 -2.58 17.76
C VAL A 87 8.68 -1.91 17.03
N ASP A 88 9.64 -1.41 17.80
CA ASP A 88 10.83 -0.77 17.25
C ASP A 88 11.79 -1.83 16.71
N LEU A 89 12.38 -1.54 15.56
CA LEU A 89 13.40 -2.38 14.94
C LEU A 89 14.78 -2.06 15.55
N ASP A 90 15.68 -3.04 15.59
CA ASP A 90 17.07 -2.77 15.99
C ASP A 90 17.67 -1.66 15.11
N LYS A 91 18.42 -0.74 15.73
CA LYS A 91 18.92 0.48 15.10
C LYS A 91 19.78 0.25 13.87
N LYS A 92 20.37 -0.94 13.72
CA LYS A 92 21.16 -1.30 12.53
C LYS A 92 20.32 -1.56 11.28
N TYR A 93 19.01 -1.76 11.43
CA TYR A 93 18.10 -2.04 10.34
C TYR A 93 17.30 -0.80 9.93
N PHE A 94 17.03 -0.71 8.64
CA PHE A 94 16.11 0.26 8.05
C PHE A 94 14.87 -0.51 7.59
N GLY A 95 13.72 -0.26 8.19
CA GLY A 95 12.46 -0.95 7.93
C GLY A 95 11.87 -0.53 6.58
N GLU A 96 11.30 -1.49 5.87
CA GLU A 96 10.71 -1.32 4.54
C GLU A 96 9.28 -1.92 4.52
N GLY A 97 8.82 -2.41 3.37
CA GLY A 97 7.46 -2.90 3.14
C GLY A 97 7.00 -3.98 4.12
N ILE A 98 5.71 -3.94 4.43
CA ILE A 98 5.02 -4.90 5.30
C ILE A 98 3.76 -5.44 4.65
N THR A 99 3.40 -6.68 5.00
CA THR A 99 2.08 -7.23 4.67
C THR A 99 1.67 -8.31 5.67
N GLU A 100 0.40 -8.71 5.64
CA GLU A 100 -0.13 -9.78 6.48
C GLU A 100 -0.55 -10.99 5.65
N LEU A 101 -0.14 -12.18 6.07
CA LEU A 101 -0.60 -13.44 5.47
C LEU A 101 -0.63 -14.56 6.51
N ASN A 102 -1.77 -15.24 6.63
CA ASN A 102 -1.99 -16.38 7.53
C ASN A 102 -1.67 -16.08 9.00
N GLY A 103 -2.16 -14.93 9.52
CA GLY A 103 -1.97 -14.52 10.92
C GLY A 103 -0.56 -14.02 11.25
N LYS A 104 0.28 -13.79 10.23
CA LYS A 104 1.64 -13.30 10.38
C LYS A 104 1.82 -12.00 9.62
N LEU A 105 2.44 -11.01 10.26
CA LEU A 105 2.94 -9.81 9.62
C LEU A 105 4.40 -10.04 9.22
N TYR A 106 4.73 -9.75 7.98
CA TYR A 106 6.08 -9.83 7.44
C TYR A 106 6.59 -8.41 7.21
N GLN A 107 7.83 -8.12 7.60
CA GLN A 107 8.51 -6.85 7.36
C GLN A 107 9.82 -7.08 6.63
N LEU A 108 10.06 -6.30 5.58
CA LEU A 108 11.34 -6.23 4.89
C LEU A 108 12.26 -5.18 5.54
N THR A 109 13.54 -5.28 5.23
CA THR A 109 14.51 -4.19 5.42
C THR A 109 15.17 -3.80 4.12
N TRP A 110 15.74 -2.61 4.07
CA TRP A 110 16.29 -2.06 2.85
C TRP A 110 17.47 -2.87 2.29
N GLN A 111 18.65 -2.78 2.90
CA GLN A 111 19.88 -3.37 2.35
C GLN A 111 20.41 -4.56 3.16
N SER A 112 19.82 -4.82 4.32
CA SER A 112 20.38 -5.79 5.26
C SER A 112 20.10 -7.24 4.89
N GLN A 113 19.32 -7.49 3.82
CA GLN A 113 18.99 -8.84 3.33
C GLN A 113 18.29 -9.70 4.39
N GLN A 114 17.59 -9.03 5.31
CA GLN A 114 16.91 -9.60 6.46
C GLN A 114 15.46 -9.10 6.49
N GLY A 115 14.51 -10.00 6.69
CA GLY A 115 13.13 -9.68 7.04
C GLY A 115 12.76 -10.26 8.39
N PHE A 116 11.66 -9.75 8.94
CA PHE A 116 11.13 -10.10 10.26
C PHE A 116 9.70 -10.58 10.16
N VAL A 117 9.33 -11.47 11.08
CA VAL A 117 7.99 -12.03 11.17
C VAL A 117 7.43 -11.74 12.54
N TYR A 118 6.20 -11.26 12.59
CA TYR A 118 5.46 -10.94 13.80
C TYR A 118 4.12 -11.66 13.79
N ASP A 119 3.58 -11.92 14.96
CA ASP A 119 2.18 -12.27 15.12
C ASP A 119 1.33 -11.06 14.73
N SER A 120 0.40 -11.20 13.78
CA SER A 120 -0.28 -10.03 13.20
C SER A 120 -1.23 -9.35 14.19
N GLU A 121 -1.75 -10.07 15.17
CA GLU A 121 -2.66 -9.53 16.20
C GLU A 121 -1.92 -8.84 17.34
N SER A 122 -0.86 -9.44 17.88
CA SER A 122 -0.13 -8.93 19.05
C SER A 122 1.14 -8.16 18.72
N LEU A 123 1.61 -8.21 17.47
CA LEU A 123 2.91 -7.73 17.02
C LEU A 123 4.11 -8.37 17.72
N LYS A 124 3.91 -9.48 18.45
CA LYS A 124 5.03 -10.20 19.07
C LYS A 124 5.97 -10.73 17.98
N PRO A 125 7.29 -10.52 18.11
CA PRO A 125 8.26 -11.11 17.18
C PRO A 125 8.17 -12.64 17.21
N LEU A 126 8.06 -13.24 16.03
CA LEU A 126 8.02 -14.70 15.84
C LEU A 126 9.33 -15.23 15.25
N GLY A 127 10.08 -14.40 14.54
CA GLY A 127 11.36 -14.78 13.97
C GLY A 127 11.83 -13.84 12.87
N SER A 128 12.79 -14.32 12.10
CA SER A 128 13.38 -13.58 10.99
C SER A 128 13.70 -14.52 9.82
N PHE A 129 13.92 -13.96 8.64
CA PHE A 129 14.25 -14.68 7.41
C PHE A 129 15.20 -13.87 6.54
N THR A 130 15.95 -14.53 5.67
CA THR A 130 16.88 -13.85 4.77
C THR A 130 16.40 -13.90 3.32
N TYR A 131 16.84 -12.93 2.54
CA TYR A 131 16.61 -12.86 1.09
C TYR A 131 17.82 -12.21 0.42
N GLN A 132 17.92 -12.33 -0.89
CA GLN A 132 19.03 -11.74 -1.66
C GLN A 132 18.66 -10.36 -2.20
N GLY A 133 19.60 -9.43 -2.24
CA GLY A 133 19.38 -8.06 -2.72
C GLY A 133 18.56 -7.18 -1.76
N GLU A 134 18.06 -6.05 -2.25
CA GLU A 134 17.27 -5.12 -1.43
C GLU A 134 15.83 -5.62 -1.22
N GLY A 135 15.12 -5.05 -0.25
CA GLY A 135 13.68 -5.23 -0.07
C GLY A 135 13.01 -3.87 0.06
N TRP A 136 11.99 -3.58 -0.75
CA TRP A 136 11.28 -2.29 -0.79
C TRP A 136 9.82 -2.51 -0.39
N GLY A 137 8.89 -2.68 -1.33
CA GLY A 137 7.48 -2.97 -1.02
C GLY A 137 7.20 -4.46 -0.80
N LEU A 138 6.12 -4.75 -0.05
CA LEU A 138 5.64 -6.10 0.20
C LEU A 138 4.10 -6.11 0.22
N THR A 139 3.48 -7.03 -0.52
CA THR A 139 2.04 -7.29 -0.48
C THR A 139 1.77 -8.80 -0.61
N THR A 140 0.51 -9.23 -0.73
CA THR A 140 0.14 -10.63 -0.88
C THR A 140 -1.06 -10.82 -1.81
N ASP A 141 -1.05 -11.87 -2.62
CA ASP A 141 -2.24 -12.33 -3.37
C ASP A 141 -3.12 -13.31 -2.56
N GLY A 142 -2.82 -13.49 -1.28
CA GLY A 142 -3.43 -14.47 -0.39
C GLY A 142 -2.76 -15.85 -0.41
N GLN A 143 -1.80 -16.09 -1.32
CA GLN A 143 -1.06 -17.34 -1.43
C GLN A 143 0.46 -17.12 -1.30
N SER A 144 0.97 -16.10 -1.98
CA SER A 144 2.38 -15.72 -2.03
C SER A 144 2.59 -14.34 -1.42
N LEU A 145 3.78 -14.14 -0.82
CA LEU A 145 4.27 -12.80 -0.55
C LEU A 145 4.87 -12.22 -1.84
N ILE A 146 4.57 -10.96 -2.17
CA ILE A 146 5.02 -10.30 -3.40
C ILE A 146 5.89 -9.12 -3.00
N MET A 147 7.17 -9.17 -3.36
CA MET A 147 8.19 -8.20 -2.98
C MET A 147 8.71 -7.41 -4.19
N SER A 148 8.87 -6.10 -4.02
CA SER A 148 9.66 -5.24 -4.91
C SER A 148 11.01 -4.89 -4.26
N ASP A 149 11.94 -4.37 -5.07
CA ASP A 149 13.30 -4.02 -4.64
C ASP A 149 13.89 -2.83 -5.44
N GLY A 150 13.02 -1.96 -5.96
CA GLY A 150 13.41 -0.84 -6.81
C GLY A 150 13.81 -1.24 -8.23
N THR A 151 13.97 -2.52 -8.55
CA THR A 151 14.16 -2.98 -9.92
C THR A 151 12.84 -3.06 -10.69
N ASP A 152 12.89 -3.57 -11.91
CA ASP A 152 11.73 -3.90 -12.74
C ASP A 152 11.19 -5.31 -12.49
N ARG A 153 11.52 -5.93 -11.36
CA ARG A 153 11.12 -7.32 -11.06
C ARG A 153 10.37 -7.40 -9.74
N LEU A 154 9.25 -8.12 -9.75
CA LEU A 154 8.55 -8.53 -8.53
C LEU A 154 8.88 -9.99 -8.21
N ARG A 155 9.18 -10.27 -6.95
CA ARG A 155 9.52 -11.61 -6.47
C ARG A 155 8.37 -12.18 -5.66
N PHE A 156 7.94 -13.38 -6.02
CA PHE A 156 6.90 -14.13 -5.32
C PHE A 156 7.57 -15.14 -4.40
N LEU A 157 7.35 -14.99 -3.10
CA LEU A 157 7.96 -15.79 -2.05
C LEU A 157 6.91 -16.71 -1.45
N ASP A 158 7.31 -17.95 -1.23
CA ASP A 158 6.53 -18.91 -0.47
C ASP A 158 6.44 -18.48 1.00
N PRO A 159 5.26 -18.32 1.61
CA PRO A 159 5.16 -17.82 2.98
C PRO A 159 5.63 -18.81 4.05
N LYS A 160 5.86 -20.09 3.71
CA LYS A 160 6.33 -21.11 4.65
C LYS A 160 7.85 -21.19 4.67
N THR A 161 8.47 -21.13 3.50
CA THR A 161 9.92 -21.28 3.31
C THR A 161 10.65 -19.97 3.07
N LEU A 162 9.91 -18.91 2.73
CA LEU A 162 10.39 -17.55 2.44
C LEU A 162 11.40 -17.51 1.28
N ARG A 163 11.34 -18.53 0.41
CA ARG A 163 12.15 -18.63 -0.81
C ARG A 163 11.38 -18.11 -2.00
N VAL A 164 12.10 -17.48 -2.94
CA VAL A 164 11.54 -17.02 -4.21
C VAL A 164 11.11 -18.24 -5.04
N GLN A 165 9.85 -18.28 -5.43
CA GLN A 165 9.27 -19.30 -6.32
C GLN A 165 9.06 -18.78 -7.74
N ARG A 166 8.82 -17.48 -7.89
CA ARG A 166 8.58 -16.85 -9.20
C ARG A 166 9.13 -15.43 -9.21
N VAL A 167 9.64 -15.02 -10.37
CA VAL A 167 10.07 -13.65 -10.64
C VAL A 167 9.27 -13.12 -11.81
N LEU A 168 8.67 -11.95 -11.65
CA LEU A 168 7.78 -11.31 -12.61
C LEU A 168 8.42 -10.01 -13.11
N PRO A 169 8.96 -9.96 -14.34
CA PRO A 169 9.41 -8.72 -14.96
C PRO A 169 8.22 -7.80 -15.24
N VAL A 170 8.34 -6.52 -14.89
CA VAL A 170 7.30 -5.51 -15.04
C VAL A 170 7.62 -4.60 -16.20
N SER A 171 6.66 -4.39 -17.09
CA SER A 171 6.85 -3.54 -18.27
C SER A 171 5.62 -2.75 -18.65
N TYR A 172 5.83 -1.58 -19.25
CA TYR A 172 4.80 -0.74 -19.85
C TYR A 172 5.15 -0.47 -21.31
N GLY A 173 4.28 -0.87 -22.24
CA GLY A 173 4.56 -0.75 -23.68
C GLY A 173 5.85 -1.46 -24.12
N GLY A 174 6.18 -2.59 -23.48
CA GLY A 174 7.40 -3.37 -23.76
C GLY A 174 8.68 -2.83 -23.12
N LYS A 175 8.62 -1.70 -22.38
CA LYS A 175 9.78 -1.14 -21.67
C LYS A 175 9.73 -1.50 -20.18
N PRO A 176 10.86 -1.88 -19.56
CA PRO A 176 10.94 -2.11 -18.13
C PRO A 176 10.48 -0.92 -17.30
N VAL A 177 9.69 -1.17 -16.25
CA VAL A 177 9.30 -0.15 -15.27
C VAL A 177 10.11 -0.38 -14.00
N ARG A 178 11.07 0.52 -13.73
CA ARG A 178 11.93 0.48 -12.54
C ARG A 178 11.36 1.33 -11.41
N MET A 179 12.05 1.33 -10.27
CA MET A 179 11.72 2.09 -9.07
C MET A 179 10.37 1.68 -8.46
N LEU A 180 9.99 0.42 -8.64
CA LEU A 180 8.83 -0.16 -7.97
C LEU A 180 9.10 -0.18 -6.47
N ASN A 181 8.27 0.55 -5.72
CA ASN A 181 8.41 0.74 -4.29
C ASN A 181 7.28 0.04 -3.56
N GLU A 182 6.54 0.73 -2.68
CA GLU A 182 5.44 0.16 -1.92
C GLU A 182 4.37 -0.48 -2.82
N LEU A 183 3.79 -1.59 -2.34
CA LEU A 183 2.88 -2.46 -3.09
C LEU A 183 1.58 -2.70 -2.34
N GLU A 184 0.47 -2.86 -3.08
CA GLU A 184 -0.80 -3.34 -2.56
C GLU A 184 -1.50 -4.24 -3.58
N PHE A 185 -2.11 -5.35 -3.16
CA PHE A 185 -2.81 -6.28 -4.06
C PHE A 185 -4.32 -5.99 -4.04
N ILE A 186 -4.81 -5.40 -5.11
CA ILE A 186 -6.16 -4.85 -5.18
C ILE A 186 -6.93 -5.52 -6.29
N GLU A 187 -7.97 -6.28 -5.93
CA GLU A 187 -8.94 -6.82 -6.89
C GLU A 187 -8.29 -7.60 -8.05
N GLY A 188 -7.21 -8.35 -7.76
CA GLY A 188 -6.48 -9.15 -8.75
C GLY A 188 -5.37 -8.42 -9.50
N GLU A 189 -5.05 -7.18 -9.12
CA GLU A 189 -3.96 -6.38 -9.71
C GLU A 189 -2.94 -6.00 -8.63
N ILE A 190 -1.67 -5.89 -8.99
CA ILE A 190 -0.64 -5.35 -8.09
C ILE A 190 -0.53 -3.86 -8.35
N PHE A 191 -0.80 -3.06 -7.34
CA PHE A 191 -0.53 -1.63 -7.36
C PHE A 191 0.88 -1.42 -6.84
N ALA A 192 1.64 -0.54 -7.48
CA ALA A 192 2.97 -0.20 -7.05
C ALA A 192 3.21 1.30 -7.14
N ASN A 193 3.68 1.91 -6.05
CA ASN A 193 4.29 3.23 -6.13
C ASN A 193 5.52 3.15 -7.04
N VAL A 194 5.76 4.20 -7.83
CA VAL A 194 7.01 4.38 -8.56
C VAL A 194 7.79 5.51 -7.89
N TRP A 195 8.90 5.16 -7.23
CA TRP A 195 9.66 6.09 -6.38
C TRP A 195 10.12 7.34 -7.14
N HIS A 196 10.10 8.49 -6.46
CA HIS A 196 10.28 9.85 -7.01
C HIS A 196 9.27 10.30 -8.07
N THR A 197 8.19 9.56 -8.30
CA THR A 197 7.06 10.01 -9.13
C THR A 197 5.82 10.25 -8.26
N GLN A 198 4.82 10.91 -8.85
CA GLN A 198 3.47 10.99 -8.28
C GLN A 198 2.55 9.95 -8.93
N GLN A 199 3.08 8.80 -9.33
CA GLN A 199 2.35 7.77 -10.05
C GLN A 199 2.29 6.45 -9.26
N ILE A 200 1.16 5.78 -9.41
CA ILE A 200 0.99 4.37 -9.05
C ILE A 200 0.72 3.60 -10.35
N VAL A 201 1.46 2.53 -10.58
CA VAL A 201 1.21 1.62 -11.71
C VAL A 201 0.36 0.45 -11.25
N ARG A 202 -0.54 0.02 -12.13
CA ARG A 202 -1.35 -1.18 -11.95
C ARG A 202 -0.80 -2.28 -12.83
N ILE A 203 -0.39 -3.38 -12.22
CA ILE A 203 0.38 -4.45 -12.86
C ILE A 203 -0.48 -5.71 -12.89
N ASN A 204 -0.59 -6.33 -14.05
CA ASN A 204 -1.18 -7.66 -14.18
C ASN A 204 -0.23 -8.70 -13.54
N PRO A 205 -0.65 -9.43 -12.50
CA PRO A 205 0.22 -10.36 -11.77
C PRO A 205 0.60 -11.60 -12.58
N THR A 206 -0.10 -11.89 -13.68
CA THR A 206 0.16 -13.06 -14.52
C THR A 206 1.36 -12.83 -15.44
N ASN A 207 1.45 -11.65 -16.06
CA ASN A 207 2.42 -11.36 -17.11
C ASN A 207 3.30 -10.11 -16.88
N GLY A 208 3.06 -9.36 -15.79
CA GLY A 208 3.85 -8.18 -15.44
C GLY A 208 3.59 -6.95 -16.31
N GLN A 209 2.59 -6.99 -17.18
CA GLN A 209 2.22 -5.83 -17.98
C GLN A 209 1.54 -4.78 -17.09
N VAL A 210 2.00 -3.54 -17.16
CA VAL A 210 1.28 -2.40 -16.62
C VAL A 210 0.03 -2.18 -17.47
N ILE A 211 -1.13 -2.33 -16.84
CA ILE A 211 -2.47 -2.24 -17.45
C ILE A 211 -3.16 -0.92 -17.15
N GLY A 212 -2.62 -0.13 -16.22
CA GLY A 212 -3.05 1.24 -15.99
C GLY A 212 -2.05 2.06 -15.17
N VAL A 213 -2.17 3.38 -15.28
CA VAL A 213 -1.40 4.36 -14.49
C VAL A 213 -2.39 5.26 -13.76
N ILE A 214 -2.15 5.46 -12.46
CA ILE A 214 -2.87 6.41 -11.61
C ILE A 214 -1.93 7.59 -11.39
N ASP A 215 -2.36 8.77 -11.84
CA ASP A 215 -1.60 10.01 -11.69
C ASP A 215 -2.15 10.82 -10.51
N LEU A 216 -1.35 10.88 -9.44
CA LEU A 216 -1.63 11.60 -8.20
C LEU A 216 -0.96 12.97 -8.15
N THR A 217 -0.57 13.53 -9.30
CA THR A 217 0.06 14.84 -9.36
C THR A 217 -0.77 15.89 -8.61
N GLY A 218 -0.11 16.63 -7.71
CA GLY A 218 -0.69 17.72 -6.96
C GLY A 218 -1.46 17.30 -5.69
N ILE A 219 -1.47 16.01 -5.32
CA ILE A 219 -2.23 15.55 -4.14
C ILE A 219 -1.69 16.15 -2.84
N TYR A 220 -0.36 16.34 -2.74
CA TYR A 220 0.28 17.07 -1.65
C TYR A 220 1.44 17.93 -2.19
N PRO A 221 1.16 19.15 -2.67
CA PRO A 221 2.14 19.96 -3.40
C PRO A 221 3.28 20.51 -2.54
N ASP A 222 3.12 20.51 -1.21
CA ASP A 222 4.12 21.05 -0.28
C ASP A 222 5.15 20.02 0.19
N ALA A 223 4.98 18.73 -0.15
CA ALA A 223 5.87 17.68 0.30
C ALA A 223 7.33 17.93 -0.10
N GLY A 224 7.56 18.10 -1.41
CA GLY A 224 8.90 18.33 -1.96
C GLY A 224 9.51 19.67 -1.56
N LYS A 225 8.69 20.67 -1.20
CA LYS A 225 9.18 21.95 -0.67
C LYS A 225 9.75 21.80 0.75
N ARG A 226 9.19 20.88 1.55
CA ARG A 226 9.66 20.57 2.90
C ARG A 226 10.90 19.71 2.88
N ASN A 227 10.89 18.66 2.05
CA ASN A 227 12.05 17.79 1.80
C ASN A 227 11.80 16.99 0.50
N PRO A 228 12.76 16.91 -0.43
CA PRO A 228 12.61 16.14 -1.67
C PRO A 228 12.35 14.65 -1.44
N GLU A 229 12.71 14.10 -0.29
CA GLU A 229 12.47 12.70 0.10
C GLU A 229 11.09 12.44 0.70
N PHE A 230 10.28 13.49 0.92
CA PHE A 230 8.91 13.36 1.40
C PHE A 230 7.97 13.03 0.24
N VAL A 231 8.28 11.96 -0.48
CA VAL A 231 7.58 11.54 -1.71
C VAL A 231 6.36 10.67 -1.39
N LEU A 232 5.47 10.54 -2.38
CA LEU A 232 4.38 9.57 -2.40
C LEU A 232 4.92 8.15 -2.15
N ASN A 233 4.40 7.47 -1.14
CA ASN A 233 4.71 6.07 -0.80
C ASN A 233 3.74 5.56 0.27
N GLY A 234 3.09 4.42 0.02
CA GLY A 234 2.07 3.84 0.90
C GLY A 234 0.70 3.80 0.22
N ILE A 235 0.18 2.59 0.01
CA ILE A 235 -1.10 2.30 -0.64
C ILE A 235 -1.82 1.31 0.25
N ALA A 236 -3.08 1.60 0.60
CA ALA A 236 -3.89 0.65 1.36
C ALA A 236 -5.28 0.50 0.73
N TYR A 237 -5.83 -0.70 0.82
CA TYR A 237 -7.15 -1.01 0.30
C TYR A 237 -8.09 -1.60 1.35
N ASP A 238 -9.29 -1.04 1.45
CA ASP A 238 -10.39 -1.61 2.24
C ASP A 238 -11.29 -2.42 1.30
N ALA A 239 -11.06 -3.73 1.18
CA ALA A 239 -11.86 -4.59 0.31
C ALA A 239 -13.35 -4.64 0.68
N ALA A 240 -13.67 -4.45 1.98
CA ALA A 240 -15.06 -4.45 2.43
C ALA A 240 -15.82 -3.26 1.83
N CYS A 241 -15.24 -2.06 1.90
CA CYS A 241 -15.88 -0.83 1.43
C CYS A 241 -15.50 -0.44 -0.01
N GLY A 242 -14.45 -1.06 -0.57
CA GLY A 242 -13.89 -0.71 -1.87
C GLY A 242 -13.09 0.60 -1.85
N ASP A 243 -12.60 1.01 -0.69
CA ASP A 243 -11.92 2.30 -0.51
C ASP A 243 -10.41 2.18 -0.73
N LEU A 244 -9.86 3.10 -1.52
CA LEU A 244 -8.43 3.22 -1.77
C LEU A 244 -7.84 4.39 -0.98
N PHE A 245 -6.72 4.13 -0.31
CA PHE A 245 -6.01 5.12 0.49
C PHE A 245 -4.56 5.25 0.03
N VAL A 246 -4.04 6.47 0.06
CA VAL A 246 -2.66 6.78 -0.29
C VAL A 246 -2.06 7.79 0.67
N THR A 247 -0.75 7.71 0.90
CA THR A 247 0.02 8.66 1.71
C THR A 247 1.41 8.85 1.15
N GLY A 248 2.28 9.48 1.92
CA GLY A 248 3.70 9.57 1.61
C GLY A 248 4.57 9.73 2.84
N LYS A 249 5.86 9.71 2.58
CA LYS A 249 6.91 9.83 3.59
C LYS A 249 6.80 11.20 4.27
N CYS A 250 6.55 11.21 5.57
CA CYS A 250 6.37 12.39 6.41
C CYS A 250 5.21 13.31 5.97
N TRP A 251 4.23 12.75 5.26
CA TRP A 251 3.01 13.49 4.90
C TRP A 251 2.13 13.65 6.14
N PRO A 252 1.46 14.80 6.33
CA PRO A 252 0.57 15.00 7.48
C PRO A 252 -0.80 14.33 7.32
N LYS A 253 -1.08 13.71 6.16
CA LYS A 253 -2.37 13.15 5.79
C LYS A 253 -2.26 11.81 5.07
N ILE A 254 -3.21 10.91 5.35
CA ILE A 254 -3.61 9.81 4.47
C ILE A 254 -4.85 10.28 3.69
N TYR A 255 -4.86 10.12 2.38
CA TYR A 255 -5.96 10.52 1.51
C TYR A 255 -6.78 9.30 1.11
N GLN A 256 -8.08 9.31 1.40
CA GLN A 256 -9.03 8.41 0.72
C GLN A 256 -9.31 8.97 -0.66
N ILE A 257 -9.08 8.17 -1.69
CA ILE A 257 -9.25 8.60 -3.08
C ILE A 257 -10.24 7.71 -3.83
N ARG A 258 -10.95 8.33 -4.77
CA ARG A 258 -11.65 7.62 -5.84
C ARG A 258 -10.88 7.81 -7.14
N LEU A 259 -10.66 6.72 -7.86
CA LEU A 259 -10.09 6.78 -9.20
C LEU A 259 -11.14 7.27 -10.19
N VAL A 260 -10.79 8.27 -10.99
CA VAL A 260 -11.65 8.82 -12.04
C VAL A 260 -10.94 8.70 -13.38
N LYS A 261 -11.70 8.54 -14.46
CA LYS A 261 -11.11 8.49 -15.81
C LYS A 261 -10.37 9.78 -16.08
N LYS A 262 -9.06 9.70 -16.38
CA LYS A 262 -8.33 10.85 -16.91
C LYS A 262 -8.66 10.95 -18.40
N ARG A 263 -9.21 12.09 -18.81
CA ARG A 263 -9.44 12.40 -20.23
C ARG A 263 -8.12 12.73 -20.91
#